data_AF-A0A951WKG9-F1
#
_entry.id   AF-A0A951WKG9-F1
#
_cell.length_a   1.000
_cell.length_b   1.000
_cell.length_c   1.000
_cell.angle_alpha   90.00
_cell.angle_beta   90.00
_cell.angle_gamma   90.00
#
_symmetry.space_group_name_H-M   'P 1'
#
loop_
_entity.id
_entity.type
_entity.pdbx_description
1 polymer ?
#
loop_
_entity_poly.entity_id
_entity_poly.type
_entity_poly.pdbx_seq_one_letter_code
_entity_poly.pdbx_strand_id
1 'polypeptide(L)'
;MQVDSIQRNLENQLGFYQNLLDLAEKKGELLLGPGGPQEAMRLREMVRQETLLVAELEELERARRNLCRGTDVEQIELAAKESGLDFSRVRQDLKAVALKLKDRNQKNQSVLQFSVKLVNRMIQVVRDLSAQEEVTYSRIRRKPGFHQRPGLNFSA
;
A
#
# COMPACT_ATOMS: atom_id res chain seq x y z
N MET A 1 -6.15 22.98 -33.08
CA MET A 1 -7.21 23.12 -32.05
C MET A 1 -7.57 21.78 -31.38
N GLN A 2 -8.01 20.74 -32.08
CA GLN A 2 -8.41 19.47 -31.44
C GLN A 2 -7.20 18.64 -30.92
N VAL A 3 -6.09 18.66 -31.66
CA VAL A 3 -4.83 17.97 -31.33
C VAL A 3 -4.12 18.59 -30.11
N ASP A 4 -4.04 19.93 -30.04
CA ASP A 4 -3.47 20.65 -28.90
C ASP A 4 -4.21 20.35 -27.59
N SER A 5 -5.54 20.17 -27.70
CA SER A 5 -6.41 19.81 -26.58
C SER A 5 -6.13 18.40 -26.07
N ILE A 6 -5.83 17.46 -26.98
CA ILE A 6 -5.43 16.08 -26.64
C ILE A 6 -4.05 16.09 -25.97
N GLN A 7 -3.09 16.88 -26.47
CA GLN A 7 -1.77 16.99 -25.85
C GLN A 7 -1.87 17.47 -24.41
N ARG A 8 -2.55 18.59 -24.17
CA ARG A 8 -2.74 19.15 -22.83
C ARG A 8 -3.43 18.15 -21.90
N ASN A 9 -4.40 17.40 -22.41
CA ASN A 9 -5.07 16.36 -21.63
C ASN A 9 -4.08 15.27 -21.19
N LEU A 10 -3.24 14.77 -22.10
CA LEU A 10 -2.25 13.74 -21.81
C LEU A 10 -1.14 14.25 -20.86
N GLU A 11 -0.70 15.49 -21.02
CA GLU A 11 0.25 16.15 -20.11
C GLU A 11 -0.33 16.32 -18.70
N ASN A 12 -1.61 16.71 -18.60
CA ASN A 12 -2.30 16.78 -17.32
C ASN A 12 -2.40 15.39 -16.67
N GLN A 13 -2.80 14.37 -17.42
CA GLN A 13 -2.83 12.99 -16.92
C GLN A 13 -1.45 12.57 -16.40
N LEU A 14 -0.37 12.91 -17.11
CA LEU A 14 1.00 12.59 -16.68
C LEU A 14 1.34 13.23 -15.33
N GLY A 15 1.00 14.51 -15.14
CA GLY A 15 1.18 15.20 -13.87
C GLY A 15 0.42 14.55 -12.71
N PHE A 16 -0.83 14.16 -12.93
CA PHE A 16 -1.63 13.45 -11.93
C PHE A 16 -1.03 12.08 -11.56
N TYR A 17 -0.56 11.32 -12.55
CA TYR A 17 0.11 10.04 -12.30
C TYR A 17 1.43 10.19 -11.53
N GLN A 18 2.21 11.25 -11.81
CA GLN A 18 3.43 11.56 -11.05
C GLN A 18 3.10 11.91 -9.59
N ASN A 19 2.08 12.73 -9.36
CA ASN A 19 1.63 13.06 -8.00
C ASN A 19 1.16 11.81 -7.23
N LEU A 20 0.44 10.90 -7.89
CA LEU A 20 0.04 9.62 -7.29
C LEU A 20 1.25 8.74 -6.95
N LEU A 21 2.28 8.73 -7.80
CA LEU A 21 3.52 8.00 -7.53
C LEU A 21 4.23 8.56 -6.29
N ASP A 22 4.37 9.88 -6.18
CA ASP A 22 4.97 10.53 -5.01
C ASP A 22 4.21 10.22 -3.71
N LEU A 23 2.87 10.23 -3.77
CA LEU A 23 2.05 9.83 -2.62
C LEU A 23 2.24 8.35 -2.28
N ALA A 24 2.30 7.46 -3.28
CA ALA A 24 2.52 6.04 -3.04
C ALA A 24 3.90 5.77 -2.39
N GLU A 25 4.95 6.50 -2.79
CA GLU A 25 6.29 6.39 -2.21
C GLU A 25 6.32 6.87 -0.76
N LYS A 26 5.83 8.09 -0.49
CA LYS A 26 5.73 8.64 0.87
C LYS A 26 4.87 7.78 1.80
N LYS A 27 3.81 7.16 1.27
CA LYS A 27 2.93 6.25 2.01
C LYS A 27 3.66 4.97 2.36
N GLY A 28 4.49 4.44 1.44
CA GLY A 28 5.37 3.31 1.71
C GLY A 28 6.34 3.59 2.86
N GLU A 29 6.95 4.77 2.89
CA GLU A 29 7.84 5.18 3.99
C GLU A 29 7.11 5.23 5.34
N LEU A 30 5.91 5.84 5.38
CA LEU A 30 5.10 5.90 6.59
C LEU A 30 4.64 4.52 7.09
N LEU A 31 4.34 3.60 6.16
CA LEU A 31 3.97 2.21 6.49
C LEU A 31 5.14 1.40 7.07
N LEU A 32 6.38 1.78 6.78
CA LEU A 32 7.60 1.13 7.27
C LEU A 32 8.16 1.79 8.55
N GLY A 33 7.69 2.99 8.90
CA GLY A 33 8.12 3.73 10.08
C GLY A 33 7.58 3.16 11.41
N PRO A 34 7.99 3.73 12.56
CA PRO A 34 7.63 3.24 13.90
C PRO A 34 6.13 3.32 14.23
N GLY A 35 5.33 3.95 13.38
CA GLY A 35 3.88 4.11 13.57
C GLY A 35 3.51 5.07 14.69
N GLY A 36 2.29 5.58 14.67
CA GLY A 36 1.81 6.53 15.68
C GLY A 36 0.56 7.29 15.26
N PRO A 37 -0.06 8.06 16.17
CA PRO A 37 -1.26 8.84 15.87
C PRO A 37 -1.03 9.89 14.77
N GLN A 38 0.15 10.51 14.72
CA GLN A 38 0.50 11.50 13.70
C GLN A 38 0.72 10.86 12.33
N GLU A 39 1.41 9.73 12.28
CA GLU A 39 1.64 8.94 11.07
C GLU A 39 0.31 8.42 10.50
N ALA A 40 -0.60 7.96 11.36
CA ALA A 40 -1.95 7.55 10.98
C ALA A 40 -2.78 8.71 10.41
N MET A 41 -2.62 9.92 10.94
CA MET A 41 -3.29 11.12 10.41
C MET A 41 -2.72 11.52 9.04
N ARG A 42 -1.40 11.48 8.87
CA ARG A 42 -0.74 11.72 7.57
C ARG A 42 -1.17 10.70 6.52
N LEU A 43 -1.21 9.42 6.86
CA LEU A 43 -1.70 8.35 5.98
C LEU A 43 -3.14 8.61 5.52
N ARG A 44 -4.03 9.08 6.42
CA ARG A 44 -5.41 9.43 6.05
C ARG A 44 -5.48 10.60 5.07
N GLU A 45 -4.71 11.67 5.30
CA GLU A 45 -4.69 12.81 4.38
C GLU A 45 -4.14 12.41 3.01
N MET A 46 -3.11 11.55 2.97
CA MET A 46 -2.58 11.04 1.71
C MET A 46 -3.60 10.20 0.93
N VAL A 47 -4.37 9.34 1.61
CA VAL A 47 -5.46 8.58 0.98
C VAL A 47 -6.54 9.52 0.43
N ARG A 48 -6.87 10.60 1.15
CA ARG A 48 -7.81 11.62 0.68
C ARG A 48 -7.30 12.29 -0.60
N GLN A 49 -6.02 12.65 -0.64
CA GLN A 49 -5.38 13.23 -1.82
C GLN A 49 -5.35 12.25 -2.99
N GLU A 50 -4.97 10.98 -2.77
CA GLU A 50 -5.02 9.92 -3.79
C GLU A 50 -6.42 9.81 -4.41
N THR A 51 -7.47 9.87 -3.59
CA THR A 51 -8.87 9.76 -4.04
C THR A 51 -9.27 10.91 -4.96
N LEU A 52 -8.85 12.15 -4.62
CA LEU A 52 -9.10 13.32 -5.46
C LEU A 52 -8.37 13.22 -6.80
N LEU A 53 -7.09 12.82 -6.80
CA LEU A 53 -6.30 12.68 -8.02
C LEU A 53 -6.85 11.57 -8.94
N VAL A 54 -7.35 10.48 -8.37
CA VAL A 54 -8.02 9.41 -9.15
C VAL A 54 -9.29 9.93 -9.81
N ALA A 55 -10.12 10.70 -9.09
CA ALA A 55 -11.32 11.28 -9.67
C ALA A 55 -11.00 12.23 -10.84
N GLU A 56 -9.98 13.09 -10.70
CA GLU A 56 -9.51 13.96 -11.78
C GLU A 56 -9.00 13.18 -13.00
N LEU A 57 -8.27 12.07 -12.78
CA LEU A 57 -7.84 11.19 -13.87
C LEU A 57 -9.02 10.56 -14.61
N GLU A 58 -10.08 10.17 -13.90
CA GLU A 58 -11.29 9.62 -14.51
C GLU A 58 -12.02 10.66 -15.38
N GLU A 59 -12.11 11.91 -14.92
CA GLU A 59 -12.69 13.01 -15.70
C GLU A 59 -11.83 13.35 -16.93
N LEU A 60 -10.49 13.40 -16.77
CA LEU A 60 -9.58 13.62 -17.89
C LEU A 60 -9.67 12.51 -18.93
N GLU A 61 -9.77 11.25 -18.51
CA GLU A 61 -9.91 10.12 -19.42
C GLU A 61 -11.26 10.14 -20.15
N ARG A 62 -12.35 10.54 -19.47
CA ARG A 62 -13.64 10.78 -20.12
C ARG A 62 -13.58 11.92 -21.14
N ALA A 63 -12.94 13.03 -20.78
CA ALA A 63 -12.73 14.16 -21.69
C ALA A 63 -11.92 13.74 -22.92
N ARG A 64 -10.84 12.97 -22.74
CA ARG A 64 -10.01 12.43 -23.83
C ARG A 64 -10.81 11.55 -24.78
N ARG A 65 -11.63 10.63 -24.25
CA ARG A 65 -12.49 9.76 -25.06
C ARG A 65 -13.53 10.55 -25.84
N ASN A 66 -14.08 11.60 -25.25
CA ASN A 66 -15.02 12.49 -25.94
C ASN A 66 -14.34 13.28 -27.06
N LEU A 67 -13.12 13.77 -26.83
CA LEU A 67 -12.33 14.49 -27.84
C LEU A 67 -11.97 13.62 -29.05
N CYS A 68 -11.75 12.32 -28.82
CA CYS A 68 -11.44 11.33 -29.87
C CYS A 68 -12.68 10.63 -30.43
N ARG A 69 -13.89 11.01 -30.03
CA ARG A 69 -15.11 10.26 -30.38
C ARG A 69 -15.42 10.43 -31.87
N GLY A 70 -15.46 9.31 -32.60
CA GLY A 70 -15.76 9.29 -34.03
C GLY A 70 -14.59 9.69 -34.92
N THR A 71 -13.38 9.78 -34.36
CA THR A 71 -12.15 10.08 -35.11
C THR A 71 -11.24 8.87 -35.09
N ASP A 72 -10.67 8.51 -36.25
CA ASP A 72 -9.71 7.41 -36.33
C ASP A 72 -8.38 7.77 -35.67
N VAL A 73 -7.74 6.79 -35.04
CA VAL A 73 -6.45 6.96 -34.34
C VAL A 73 -5.39 7.42 -35.33
N GLU A 74 -5.38 6.87 -36.54
CA GLU A 74 -4.43 7.25 -37.60
C GLU A 74 -4.59 8.74 -38.00
N GLN A 75 -5.82 9.24 -38.05
CA GLN A 75 -6.10 10.65 -38.36
C GLN A 75 -5.60 11.59 -37.26
N ILE A 76 -5.77 11.20 -35.99
CA ILE A 76 -5.27 11.98 -34.84
C ILE A 76 -3.74 12.01 -34.84
N GLU A 77 -3.08 10.89 -35.14
CA GLU A 77 -1.62 10.80 -35.19
C GLU A 77 -1.04 11.56 -36.38
N LEU A 78 -1.71 11.55 -37.53
CA LEU A 78 -1.33 12.35 -38.69
C LEU A 78 -1.43 13.85 -38.36
N ALA A 79 -2.57 14.29 -37.82
CA ALA A 79 -2.78 15.69 -37.44
C ALA A 79 -1.81 16.16 -36.34
N ALA A 80 -1.39 15.26 -35.44
CA ALA A 80 -0.35 15.54 -34.46
C ALA A 80 1.01 15.79 -35.11
N LYS A 81 1.43 14.90 -36.02
CA LYS A 81 2.67 15.06 -36.78
C LYS A 81 2.67 16.35 -37.61
N GLU A 82 1.56 16.65 -38.29
CA GLU A 82 1.40 17.87 -39.08
C GLU A 82 1.47 19.15 -38.21
N SER A 83 1.03 19.05 -36.95
CA SER A 83 1.12 20.14 -35.97
C SER A 83 2.46 20.20 -35.23
N GLY A 84 3.41 19.31 -35.53
CA GLY A 84 4.69 19.19 -34.83
C GLY A 84 4.58 18.64 -33.41
N LEU A 85 3.46 18.00 -33.06
CA LEU A 85 3.18 17.43 -31.75
C LEU A 85 3.48 15.93 -31.74
N ASP A 86 4.20 15.47 -30.72
CA ASP A 86 4.57 14.06 -30.56
C ASP A 86 3.91 13.44 -29.33
N PHE A 87 2.84 12.69 -29.56
CA PHE A 87 2.16 11.94 -28.50
C PHE A 87 2.94 10.70 -28.04
N SER A 88 3.92 10.22 -28.81
CA SER A 88 4.63 8.97 -28.49
C SER A 88 5.38 9.09 -27.17
N ARG A 89 6.05 10.23 -26.95
CA ARG A 89 6.76 10.55 -25.72
C ARG A 89 5.84 10.57 -24.51
N VAL A 90 4.76 11.34 -24.56
CA VAL A 90 3.81 11.43 -23.43
C VAL A 90 3.14 10.09 -23.14
N ARG A 91 2.81 9.28 -24.17
CA ARG A 91 2.28 7.93 -23.97
C ARG A 91 3.30 7.00 -23.31
N GLN A 92 4.58 7.07 -23.71
CA GLN A 92 5.65 6.30 -23.07
C GLN A 92 5.82 6.69 -21.61
N ASP A 93 5.83 7.99 -21.31
CA ASP A 93 5.96 8.51 -19.95
C ASP A 93 4.77 8.08 -19.09
N LEU A 94 3.53 8.21 -19.60
CA LEU A 94 2.32 7.74 -18.93
C LEU A 94 2.40 6.23 -18.61
N LYS A 95 2.82 5.43 -19.60
CA LYS A 95 2.98 3.97 -19.40
C LYS A 95 4.04 3.67 -18.35
N ALA A 96 5.17 4.36 -18.37
CA ALA A 96 6.25 4.17 -17.42
C ALA A 96 5.81 4.52 -15.98
N VAL A 97 5.13 5.67 -15.80
CA VAL A 97 4.64 6.10 -14.48
C VAL A 97 3.53 5.17 -13.99
N ALA A 98 2.59 4.77 -14.85
CA ALA A 98 1.53 3.82 -14.46
C ALA A 98 2.09 2.47 -14.00
N LEU A 99 3.14 1.96 -14.66
CA LEU A 99 3.82 0.73 -14.24
C LEU A 99 4.51 0.88 -12.88
N LYS A 100 5.21 2.01 -12.65
CA LYS A 100 5.83 2.30 -11.35
C LYS A 100 4.79 2.43 -10.23
N LEU A 101 3.68 3.13 -10.51
CA LEU A 101 2.58 3.30 -9.57
C LEU A 101 1.95 1.95 -9.19
N LYS A 102 1.74 1.08 -10.19
CA LYS A 102 1.25 -0.30 -9.95
C LYS A 102 2.19 -1.07 -9.02
N ASP A 103 3.49 -1.09 -9.31
CA ASP A 103 4.48 -1.79 -8.49
C ASP A 103 4.53 -1.24 -7.04
N ARG A 104 4.51 0.08 -6.88
CA ARG A 104 4.49 0.71 -5.54
C ARG A 104 3.22 0.40 -4.76
N ASN A 105 2.06 0.47 -5.41
CA ASN A 105 0.80 0.13 -4.75
C ASN A 105 0.73 -1.36 -4.36
N GLN A 106 1.27 -2.27 -5.18
CA GLN A 106 1.37 -3.69 -4.83
C GLN A 106 2.27 -3.92 -3.62
N LYS A 107 3.40 -3.22 -3.53
CA LYS A 107 4.29 -3.26 -2.36
C LYS A 107 3.60 -2.73 -1.10
N ASN A 108 2.95 -1.57 -1.19
CA ASN A 108 2.19 -0.99 -0.08
C ASN A 108 1.07 -1.92 0.39
N GLN A 109 0.34 -2.55 -0.53
CA GLN A 109 -0.70 -3.53 -0.23
C GLN A 109 -0.13 -4.75 0.49
N SER A 110 1.03 -5.25 0.06
CA SER A 110 1.68 -6.41 0.68
C SER A 110 2.09 -6.12 2.13
N VAL A 111 2.65 -4.93 2.39
CA VAL A 111 2.98 -4.48 3.76
C VAL A 111 1.73 -4.39 4.62
N LEU A 112 0.66 -3.77 4.12
CA LEU A 112 -0.62 -3.69 4.83
C LEU A 112 -1.20 -5.06 5.16
N GLN A 113 -1.20 -5.99 4.20
CA GLN A 113 -1.69 -7.35 4.41
C GLN A 113 -0.88 -8.09 5.48
N PHE A 114 0.43 -7.92 5.49
CA PHE A 114 1.29 -8.51 6.53
C PHE A 114 0.95 -7.93 7.91
N SER A 115 0.84 -6.61 8.04
CA SER A 115 0.48 -5.94 9.29
C SER A 115 -0.89 -6.37 9.81
N VAL A 116 -1.90 -6.49 8.94
CA VAL A 116 -3.24 -6.97 9.32
C VAL A 116 -3.19 -8.41 9.83
N LYS A 117 -2.44 -9.31 9.17
CA LYS A 117 -2.28 -10.70 9.64
C LYS A 117 -1.67 -10.76 11.04
N LEU A 118 -0.63 -9.94 11.29
CA LEU A 118 0.04 -9.85 12.59
C LEU A 118 -0.92 -9.35 13.69
N VAL A 119 -1.65 -8.26 13.43
CA VAL A 119 -2.63 -7.70 14.37
C VAL A 119 -3.74 -8.71 14.66
N ASN A 120 -4.29 -9.38 13.64
CA ASN A 120 -5.31 -10.41 13.85
C ASN A 120 -4.78 -11.58 14.69
N ARG A 121 -3.52 -11.98 14.50
CA ARG A 121 -2.89 -13.00 15.34
C ARG A 121 -2.74 -12.53 16.79
N MET A 122 -2.34 -11.28 17.02
CA MET A 122 -2.25 -10.71 18.37
C MET A 122 -3.63 -10.63 19.05
N ILE A 123 -4.66 -10.17 18.33
CA ILE A 123 -6.04 -10.14 18.82
C ILE A 123 -6.49 -11.54 19.22
N GLN A 124 -6.17 -12.57 18.41
CA GLN A 124 -6.48 -13.95 18.74
C GLN A 124 -5.77 -14.41 20.01
N VAL A 125 -4.47 -14.14 20.15
CA VAL A 125 -3.72 -14.48 21.37
C VAL A 125 -4.30 -13.78 22.61
N VAL A 126 -4.62 -12.49 22.52
CA VAL A 126 -5.26 -11.74 23.61
C VAL A 126 -6.64 -12.29 23.95
N ARG A 127 -7.43 -12.67 22.95
CA ARG A 127 -8.73 -13.32 23.14
C ARG A 127 -8.58 -14.66 23.83
N ASP A 128 -7.63 -15.49 23.41
CA ASP A 128 -7.35 -16.79 24.00
C ASP A 128 -6.88 -16.64 25.46
N LEU A 129 -6.04 -15.65 25.77
CA LEU A 129 -5.64 -15.31 27.14
C LEU A 129 -6.83 -14.87 27.99
N SER A 130 -7.73 -14.08 27.41
CA SER A 130 -8.94 -13.60 28.10
C SER A 130 -10.02 -14.68 28.26
N ALA A 131 -9.95 -15.75 27.46
CA ALA A 131 -10.90 -16.86 27.46
C ALA A 131 -10.42 -18.07 28.29
N GLN A 132 -9.19 -18.06 28.78
CA GLN A 132 -8.71 -19.08 29.72
C GLN A 132 -9.43 -18.90 31.07
N GLU A 133 -10.33 -19.84 31.39
CA GLU A 133 -10.84 -20.07 32.75
C GLU A 133 -9.66 -20.21 33.73
N GLU A 134 -9.86 -19.74 34.97
CA GLU A 134 -8.85 -19.65 36.04
C GLU A 134 -7.79 -20.76 35.98
N VAL A 135 -6.58 -20.41 35.51
CA VAL A 135 -5.42 -21.29 35.60
C VAL A 135 -5.03 -21.38 37.06
N THR A 136 -5.55 -22.39 37.77
CA THR A 136 -5.19 -22.63 39.17
C THR A 136 -3.77 -23.19 39.22
N TYR A 137 -2.79 -22.35 39.59
CA TYR A 137 -1.44 -22.78 39.94
C TYR A 137 -1.47 -23.57 41.26
N SER A 138 -1.98 -24.79 41.23
CA SER A 138 -1.88 -25.68 42.38
C SER A 138 -0.42 -26.12 42.54
N ARG A 139 0.21 -25.69 43.64
CA ARG A 139 1.51 -26.20 44.05
C ARG A 139 1.43 -27.72 44.10
N ILE A 140 2.28 -28.39 43.34
CA ILE A 140 2.54 -29.83 43.48
C ILE A 140 2.88 -30.07 44.95
N ARG A 141 1.94 -30.64 45.71
CA ARG A 141 2.24 -31.20 47.02
C ARG A 141 3.21 -32.35 46.78
N ARG A 142 4.51 -32.14 47.04
CA ARG A 142 5.46 -33.23 47.16
C ARG A 142 4.91 -34.17 48.23
N LYS A 143 4.54 -35.39 47.84
CA LYS A 143 4.20 -36.45 48.79
C LYS A 143 5.41 -36.65 49.71
N PRO A 144 5.26 -36.64 51.05
CA PRO A 144 6.35 -36.99 51.94
C PRO A 144 6.51 -38.51 51.91
N GLY A 145 7.55 -38.99 51.24
CA GLY A 145 7.91 -40.39 51.19
C GLY A 145 8.92 -40.63 50.08
N PHE A 146 10.04 -41.30 50.42
CA PHE A 146 11.24 -41.55 49.60
C PHE A 146 12.23 -40.36 49.62
N HIS A 147 13.36 -40.37 50.35
CA HIS A 147 14.29 -41.47 50.64
C HIS A 147 14.83 -41.43 52.08
N GLN A 148 14.75 -42.56 52.79
CA GLN A 148 15.83 -42.97 53.67
C GLN A 148 16.84 -43.76 52.82
N ARG A 149 18.08 -43.29 52.71
CA ARG A 149 19.24 -44.19 52.77
C ARG A 149 20.33 -43.55 53.62
N PRO A 150 21.00 -44.33 54.49
CA PRO A 150 21.92 -43.83 55.50
C PRO A 150 23.25 -43.41 54.88
N GLY A 151 23.90 -42.45 55.54
CA GLY A 151 25.19 -41.90 55.14
C GLY A 151 26.27 -42.96 54.97
N LEU A 152 27.05 -42.80 53.91
CA LEU A 152 28.38 -43.37 53.78
C LEU A 152 29.29 -42.65 54.78
N ASN A 153 29.79 -43.41 55.75
CA ASN A 153 30.83 -43.00 56.68
C ASN A 153 32.08 -42.53 55.92
N PHE A 154 32.58 -41.36 56.31
CA PHE A 154 34.01 -41.07 56.24
C PHE A 154 34.41 -40.51 57.60
N SER A 155 35.16 -41.33 58.35
CA SER A 155 35.94 -40.88 59.51
C SER A 155 37.39 -40.70 59.05
N ALA A 156 37.99 -39.58 59.49
CA ALA A 156 39.41 -39.27 59.67
C ALA A 156 40.43 -39.78 58.62
#